data_AF-A0A151IFX2-F1
#
_entry.id   AF-A0A151IFX2-F1
#
_cell.length_a   1.000
_cell.length_b   1.000
_cell.length_c   1.000
_cell.angle_alpha   90.00
_cell.angle_beta   90.00
_cell.angle_gamma   90.00
#
_symmetry.space_group_name_H-M   'P 1'
#
loop_
_entity.id
_entity.type
_entity.pdbx_description
1 polymer ?
#
loop_
_entity_poly.entity_id
_entity_poly.type
_entity_poly.pdbx_seq_one_letter_code
_entity_poly.pdbx_strand_id
1 'polypeptide(L)'
;MRDVSYPLEEYYDAETTARELQQLNRHSRNMMHEYRNLCETITKKVEIFDDDYEYQPPHYYEVYCKGYLMLREDERMIKPLEQKCVYPAFHCVQRNRLLFLVRRRWNSECWEPYTKEIASGCDCMWPVTSLGEINEHY
;
A
#
# COMPACT_ATOMS: atom_id res chain seq x y z
N MET A 1 31.31 60.93 -33.62
CA MET A 1 31.03 59.53 -33.98
C MET A 1 31.76 58.62 -33.02
N ARG A 2 31.01 57.95 -32.14
CA ARG A 2 31.43 56.75 -31.40
C ARG A 2 30.23 55.83 -31.44
N ASP A 3 30.28 54.83 -32.31
CA ASP A 3 29.28 53.76 -32.37
C ASP A 3 29.41 52.91 -31.11
N VAL A 4 28.31 52.79 -30.38
CA VAL A 4 28.16 51.84 -29.28
C VAL A 4 27.59 50.57 -29.89
N SER A 5 28.42 49.54 -30.05
CA SER A 5 27.98 48.20 -30.43
C SER A 5 27.48 47.46 -29.19
N TYR A 6 26.19 47.13 -29.18
CA TYR A 6 25.62 46.20 -28.20
C TYR A 6 26.07 44.76 -28.51
N PRO A 7 26.41 43.94 -27.50
CA PRO A 7 26.66 42.52 -27.71
C PRO A 7 25.35 41.80 -28.08
N LEU A 8 25.39 40.92 -29.08
CA LEU A 8 24.29 39.99 -29.39
C LEU A 8 23.99 39.15 -28.15
N GLU A 9 22.75 39.21 -27.66
CA GLU A 9 22.24 38.25 -26.68
C GLU A 9 22.32 36.85 -27.29
N GLU A 10 23.19 36.00 -26.72
CA GLU A 10 23.17 34.57 -26.98
C GLU A 10 21.79 34.04 -26.57
N TYR A 11 21.04 33.54 -27.54
CA TYR A 11 19.73 32.92 -27.36
C TYR A 11 19.91 31.61 -26.60
N TYR A 12 19.89 31.68 -25.27
CA TYR A 12 19.81 30.51 -24.40
C TYR A 12 18.40 29.91 -24.54
N ASP A 13 18.29 28.86 -25.34
CA ASP A 13 17.06 28.08 -25.49
C ASP A 13 16.77 27.29 -24.20
N ALA A 14 16.09 27.93 -23.25
CA ALA A 14 15.66 27.32 -22.00
C ALA A 14 14.75 26.10 -22.21
N GLU A 15 14.15 25.95 -23.39
CA GLU A 15 13.22 24.87 -23.71
C GLU A 15 13.94 23.53 -23.92
N THR A 16 15.13 23.54 -24.55
CA THR A 16 15.96 22.34 -24.72
C THR A 16 16.56 21.87 -23.39
N THR A 17 17.06 22.79 -22.55
CA THR A 17 17.61 22.44 -21.23
C THR A 17 16.53 21.87 -20.30
N ALA A 18 15.31 22.40 -20.35
CA ALA A 18 14.17 21.88 -19.58
C ALA A 18 13.76 20.47 -20.03
N ARG A 19 13.79 20.18 -21.34
CA ARG A 19 13.51 18.84 -21.89
C ARG A 19 14.57 17.83 -21.48
N GLU A 20 15.85 18.20 -21.49
CA GLU A 20 16.95 17.33 -21.05
C GLU A 20 16.86 17.02 -19.55
N LEU A 21 16.57 18.02 -18.71
CA LEU A 21 16.35 17.83 -17.27
C LEU A 21 15.15 16.92 -16.98
N GLN A 22 14.05 17.06 -17.73
CA GLN A 22 12.90 16.15 -17.60
C GLN A 22 13.23 14.71 -18.00
N GLN A 23 14.06 14.50 -19.02
CA GLN A 23 14.45 13.16 -19.47
C GLN A 23 15.39 12.46 -18.47
N LEU A 24 16.33 13.20 -17.87
CA LEU A 24 17.19 12.68 -16.79
C LEU A 24 16.37 12.27 -15.56
N ASN A 25 15.34 13.06 -15.22
CA ASN A 25 14.45 12.77 -14.10
C ASN A 25 13.59 11.51 -14.33
N ARG A 26 13.26 11.19 -15.59
CA ARG A 26 12.58 9.93 -15.96
C ARG A 26 13.49 8.70 -15.85
N HIS A 27 14.76 8.80 -16.24
CA HIS A 27 15.70 7.67 -16.16
C HIS A 27 16.11 7.33 -14.74
N SER A 28 16.20 8.31 -13.84
CA SER A 28 16.58 8.10 -12.44
C SER A 28 15.53 7.29 -11.65
N ARG A 29 14.24 7.33 -12.05
CA ARG A 29 13.19 6.52 -11.43
C ARG A 29 13.38 5.00 -11.61
N ASN A 30 14.12 4.58 -12.64
CA ASN A 30 14.41 3.17 -12.91
C ASN A 30 15.61 2.62 -12.11
N MET A 31 16.26 3.46 -11.30
CA MET A 31 17.39 3.07 -10.43
C MET A 31 16.98 2.94 -8.95
N MET A 32 15.67 2.96 -8.66
CA MET A 32 15.16 2.70 -7.32
C MET A 32 15.23 1.20 -7.03
N HIS A 33 15.78 0.83 -5.87
CA HIS A 33 15.80 -0.56 -5.42
C HIS A 33 14.36 -1.05 -5.29
N GLU A 34 14.04 -2.18 -5.94
CA GLU A 34 12.73 -2.79 -5.85
C GLU A 34 12.60 -3.51 -4.50
N TYR A 35 11.80 -2.95 -3.59
CA TYR A 35 11.47 -3.59 -2.32
C TYR A 35 10.26 -4.50 -2.51
N ARG A 36 10.38 -5.75 -2.03
CA ARG A 36 9.31 -6.73 -2.04
C ARG A 36 8.93 -7.11 -0.61
N ASN A 37 7.65 -7.36 -0.39
CA ASN A 37 7.14 -7.83 0.90
C ASN A 37 7.67 -9.23 1.20
N LEU A 38 8.05 -9.46 2.45
CA LEU A 38 8.49 -10.77 2.92
C LEU A 38 7.34 -11.79 3.03
N CYS A 39 6.11 -11.28 3.22
CA CYS A 39 4.90 -12.06 3.35
C CYS A 39 4.08 -11.94 2.07
N GLU A 40 3.60 -13.07 1.55
CA GLU A 40 2.74 -13.07 0.37
C GLU A 40 1.33 -12.62 0.75
N THR A 41 0.79 -11.68 -0.02
CA THR A 41 -0.52 -11.07 0.22
C THR A 41 -1.48 -11.30 -0.93
N ILE A 42 -2.77 -11.41 -0.60
CA ILE A 42 -3.89 -11.46 -1.54
C ILE A 42 -4.75 -10.23 -1.31
N THR A 43 -4.92 -9.41 -2.35
CA THR A 43 -5.78 -8.22 -2.32
C THR A 43 -7.15 -8.56 -2.88
N LYS A 44 -8.19 -8.30 -2.09
CA LYS A 44 -9.59 -8.50 -2.47
C LYS A 44 -10.31 -7.16 -2.52
N LYS A 45 -10.94 -6.86 -3.66
CA LYS A 45 -11.89 -5.75 -3.77
C LYS A 45 -13.22 -6.18 -3.19
N VAL A 46 -13.79 -5.37 -2.31
CA VAL A 46 -15.10 -5.60 -1.69
C VAL A 46 -16.00 -4.43 -2.04
N GLU A 47 -17.06 -4.72 -2.80
CA GLU A 47 -18.12 -3.75 -3.08
C GLU A 47 -19.01 -3.59 -1.83
N ILE A 48 -19.43 -2.36 -1.55
CA ILE A 48 -20.34 -2.04 -0.45
C ILE A 48 -21.72 -1.84 -1.05
N PHE A 49 -22.64 -2.76 -0.76
CA PHE A 49 -24.03 -2.66 -1.16
C PHE A 49 -24.92 -2.71 0.08
N ASP A 50 -25.78 -1.70 0.22
CA ASP A 50 -26.66 -1.49 1.37
C ASP A 50 -27.95 -0.81 0.86
N ASP A 51 -29.10 -1.37 1.23
CA ASP A 51 -30.41 -0.89 0.76
C ASP A 51 -30.79 0.46 1.39
N ASP A 52 -30.23 0.79 2.55
CA ASP A 52 -30.58 1.99 3.33
C ASP A 52 -29.56 3.13 3.16
N TYR A 53 -28.30 2.78 2.90
CA TYR A 53 -27.19 3.73 2.89
C TYR A 53 -26.37 3.73 1.59
N GLU A 54 -25.99 4.93 1.16
CA GLU A 54 -24.96 5.15 0.16
C GLU A 54 -23.60 5.37 0.84
N TYR A 55 -22.55 4.71 0.36
CA TYR A 55 -21.19 4.81 0.90
C TYR A 55 -20.24 5.45 -0.11
N GLN A 56 -19.26 6.22 0.39
CA GLN A 56 -18.19 6.79 -0.43
C GLN A 56 -16.80 6.50 0.17
N PRO A 57 -15.90 5.85 -0.59
CA PRO A 57 -16.14 5.17 -1.88
C PRO A 57 -17.09 3.96 -1.74
N PRO A 58 -17.74 3.51 -2.84
CA PRO A 58 -18.68 2.37 -2.82
C PRO A 58 -17.98 1.00 -2.75
N HIS A 59 -16.67 0.98 -2.54
CA HIS A 59 -15.88 -0.22 -2.41
C HIS A 59 -14.64 0.04 -1.54
N TYR A 60 -14.05 -1.04 -1.05
CA TYR A 60 -12.78 -0.99 -0.35
C TYR A 60 -11.93 -2.21 -0.72
N TYR A 61 -10.67 -2.18 -0.28
CA TYR A 61 -9.74 -3.26 -0.51
C TYR A 61 -9.31 -3.87 0.81
N GLU A 62 -9.43 -5.17 0.89
CA GLU A 62 -8.89 -5.98 1.98
C GLU A 62 -7.62 -6.66 1.50
N VAL A 63 -6.60 -6.71 2.36
CA VAL A 63 -5.33 -7.36 2.04
C VAL A 63 -5.07 -8.44 3.07
N TYR A 64 -5.07 -9.69 2.59
CA TYR A 64 -4.95 -10.88 3.40
C TYR A 64 -3.59 -11.55 3.24
N CYS A 65 -3.10 -12.21 4.30
CA CYS A 65 -1.97 -13.11 4.18
C CYS A 65 -2.42 -14.40 3.50
N LYS A 66 -1.62 -14.92 2.56
CA LYS A 66 -1.98 -16.15 1.84
C LYS A 66 -2.18 -17.35 2.77
N GLY A 67 -1.46 -17.41 3.89
CA GLY A 67 -1.68 -18.41 4.94
C GLY A 67 -2.95 -18.20 5.79
N TYR A 68 -3.51 -17.00 5.84
CA TYR A 68 -4.66 -16.65 6.69
C TYR A 68 -6.01 -17.04 6.04
N LEU A 69 -6.15 -16.91 4.72
CA LEU A 69 -7.41 -17.25 4.02
C LEU A 69 -7.77 -18.74 4.10
N MET A 70 -6.76 -19.61 4.22
CA MET A 70 -6.95 -21.06 4.40
C MET A 70 -7.58 -21.43 5.75
N LEU A 71 -7.69 -20.48 6.70
CA LEU A 71 -8.38 -20.69 7.98
C LEU A 71 -9.89 -20.42 7.91
N ARG A 72 -10.37 -19.68 6.90
CA ARG A 72 -11.79 -19.27 6.80
C ARG A 72 -12.63 -20.10 5.84
N GLU A 73 -12.03 -20.68 4.78
CA GLU A 73 -12.79 -21.38 3.74
C GLU A 73 -12.88 -22.91 3.93
N ASP A 74 -12.01 -23.53 4.73
CA ASP A 74 -12.07 -24.98 4.98
C ASP A 74 -11.74 -25.33 6.44
N GLU A 75 -12.76 -25.65 7.24
CA GLU A 75 -12.63 -26.31 8.56
C GLU A 75 -12.06 -27.75 8.47
N ARG A 76 -11.59 -28.17 7.29
CA ARG A 76 -10.97 -29.47 7.06
C ARG A 76 -9.47 -29.35 7.21
N MET A 77 -8.98 -29.45 8.45
CA MET A 77 -7.70 -30.07 8.83
C MET A 77 -6.55 -29.96 7.80
N ILE A 78 -6.24 -28.76 7.34
CA ILE A 78 -4.96 -28.47 6.69
C ILE A 78 -4.27 -27.51 7.63
N LYS A 79 -3.16 -27.96 8.24
CA LYS A 79 -2.31 -27.08 9.06
C LYS A 79 -2.16 -25.77 8.29
N PRO A 80 -2.45 -24.60 8.90
CA PRO A 80 -2.23 -23.33 8.23
C PRO A 80 -0.82 -23.39 7.66
N LEU A 81 -0.69 -23.18 6.35
CA LEU A 81 0.60 -23.10 5.70
C LEU A 81 1.32 -21.92 6.34
N GLU A 82 2.11 -22.19 7.38
CA GLU A 82 2.88 -21.18 8.10
C GLU A 82 3.85 -20.59 7.11
N GLN A 83 3.50 -19.41 6.59
CA GLN A 83 4.41 -18.64 5.77
C GLN A 83 5.51 -18.12 6.68
N LYS A 84 6.71 -18.64 6.44
CA LYS A 84 7.94 -18.17 7.06
C LYS A 84 8.49 -17.04 6.21
N CYS A 85 8.84 -15.93 6.84
CA CYS A 85 9.67 -14.91 6.19
C CYS A 85 11.15 -15.31 6.29
N VAL A 86 12.07 -14.43 5.86
CA VAL A 86 13.52 -14.69 5.63
C VAL A 86 14.18 -15.69 6.59
N TYR A 87 13.84 -15.67 7.88
CA TYR A 87 14.34 -16.61 8.88
C TYR A 87 13.23 -17.53 9.41
N PRO A 88 13.47 -18.86 9.57
CA PRO A 88 12.42 -19.86 9.81
C PRO A 88 11.64 -19.75 11.12
N ALA A 89 12.05 -18.86 12.02
CA ALA A 89 11.40 -18.57 13.31
C ALA A 89 10.41 -17.38 13.24
N PHE A 90 10.44 -16.58 12.18
CA PHE A 90 9.52 -15.46 12.01
C PHE A 90 8.31 -15.91 11.18
N HIS A 91 7.13 -15.41 11.55
CA HIS A 91 5.86 -15.78 10.95
C HIS A 91 5.20 -14.57 10.31
N CYS A 92 4.47 -14.81 9.22
CA CYS A 92 3.59 -13.82 8.62
C CYS A 92 2.29 -13.68 9.41
N VAL A 93 2.02 -12.48 9.92
CA VAL A 93 0.87 -12.16 10.76
C VAL A 93 -0.06 -11.19 10.03
N GLN A 94 -1.36 -11.48 10.06
CA GLN A 94 -2.40 -10.62 9.50
C GLN A 94 -2.51 -9.32 10.31
N ARG A 95 -2.41 -8.19 9.62
CA ARG A 95 -2.73 -6.88 10.19
C ARG A 95 -4.15 -6.49 9.87
N ASN A 96 -4.77 -5.86 10.86
CA ASN A 96 -6.04 -5.16 10.70
C ASN A 96 -5.83 -3.66 10.86
N ARG A 97 -6.72 -2.88 10.24
CA ARG A 97 -6.80 -1.44 10.45
C ARG A 97 -8.25 -0.99 10.47
N LEU A 98 -8.50 0.15 11.11
CA LEU A 98 -9.75 0.88 10.95
C LEU A 98 -9.75 1.61 9.61
N LEU A 99 -10.69 1.24 8.76
CA LEU A 99 -11.04 1.94 7.53
C LEU A 99 -12.05 3.03 7.87
N PHE A 100 -11.77 4.25 7.40
CA PHE A 100 -12.66 5.39 7.49
C PHE A 100 -13.36 5.58 6.15
N LEU A 101 -14.69 5.63 6.20
CA LEU A 101 -15.60 5.85 5.09
C LEU A 101 -16.56 6.96 5.47
N VAL A 102 -17.31 7.46 4.49
CA VAL A 102 -18.50 8.25 4.75
C VAL A 102 -19.72 7.53 4.20
N ARG A 103 -20.84 7.65 4.89
CA ARG A 103 -22.11 7.13 4.41
C ARG A 103 -23.23 8.15 4.61
N ARG A 104 -24.30 8.03 3.86
CA ARG A 104 -25.55 8.78 4.06
C ARG A 104 -26.73 7.87 3.79
N ARG A 105 -27.89 8.16 4.39
CA ARG A 105 -29.13 7.49 3.96
C ARG A 105 -29.49 7.96 2.56
N TRP A 106 -30.08 7.09 1.73
CA TRP A 106 -30.55 7.47 0.39
C TRP A 106 -31.49 8.69 0.40
N ASN A 107 -32.29 8.83 1.46
CA ASN A 107 -33.27 9.91 1.62
C ASN A 107 -32.71 11.14 2.37
N SER A 108 -31.40 11.16 2.65
CA SER A 108 -30.76 12.24 3.41
C SER A 108 -29.64 12.88 2.59
N GLU A 109 -29.47 14.19 2.75
CA GLU A 109 -28.37 14.92 2.14
C GLU A 109 -27.11 14.93 3.02
N CYS A 110 -27.21 14.49 4.28
CA CYS A 110 -26.12 14.59 5.25
C CYS A 110 -25.24 13.33 5.23
N TRP A 111 -23.94 13.54 4.99
CA TRP A 111 -22.92 12.51 5.14
C TRP A 111 -22.48 12.40 6.61
N GLU A 112 -22.32 11.17 7.08
CA GLU A 112 -21.79 10.85 8.39
C GLU A 112 -20.53 9.97 8.28
N PRO A 113 -19.56 10.14 9.20
CA PRO A 113 -18.38 9.29 9.24
C PRO A 113 -18.77 7.86 9.65
N TYR A 114 -18.18 6.88 8.99
CA TYR A 114 -18.35 5.47 9.28
C TYR A 114 -17.00 4.78 9.36
N THR A 115 -16.83 3.91 10.37
CA THR A 115 -15.58 3.17 10.57
C THR A 115 -15.81 1.69 10.55
N LYS A 116 -14.95 0.95 9.86
CA LYS A 116 -14.99 -0.51 9.80
C LYS A 116 -13.58 -1.07 9.97
N GLU A 117 -13.43 -2.11 10.78
CA GLU A 117 -12.17 -2.85 10.84
C GLU A 117 -12.03 -3.77 9.63
N ILE A 118 -10.90 -3.70 8.94
CA ILE A 118 -10.60 -4.50 7.74
C ILE A 118 -9.20 -5.11 7.80
N ALA A 119 -9.00 -6.21 7.10
CA ALA A 119 -7.68 -6.78 6.83
C ALA A 119 -6.86 -5.82 5.95
N SER A 120 -5.67 -5.42 6.39
CA SER A 120 -4.89 -4.35 5.76
C SER A 120 -3.54 -4.73 5.20
N GLY A 121 -3.01 -5.91 5.55
CA GLY A 121 -1.71 -6.35 5.11
C GLY A 121 -1.12 -7.41 6.02
N CYS A 122 0.16 -7.71 5.82
CA CYS A 122 0.88 -8.75 6.54
C CYS A 122 2.24 -8.24 6.98
N ASP A 123 2.60 -8.54 8.22
CA ASP A 123 3.93 -8.27 8.76
C ASP A 123 4.66 -9.57 9.08
N CYS A 124 5.99 -9.54 8.95
CA CYS A 124 6.87 -10.59 9.43
C CYS A 124 7.21 -10.32 10.89
N MET A 125 6.72 -11.14 11.81
CA MET A 125 6.83 -10.93 13.25
C MET A 125 7.40 -12.15 13.98
N TRP A 126 8.02 -11.89 15.14
CA TRP A 126 8.53 -12.91 16.04
C TRP A 126 7.42 -13.42 16.99
N PRO A 127 7.22 -14.74 17.11
CA PRO A 127 6.14 -15.32 17.90
C PRO A 127 6.55 -15.50 19.37
N VAL A 128 6.48 -14.42 20.16
CA VAL A 128 6.89 -14.44 21.59
C VAL A 128 6.22 -15.56 22.39
N THR A 129 4.96 -15.89 22.06
CA THR A 129 4.19 -16.93 22.76
C THR A 129 4.71 -18.34 22.58
N SER A 130 5.38 -18.65 21.46
CA SER A 130 5.91 -20.00 21.19
C SER A 130 7.42 -20.10 21.37
N LEU A 131 8.17 -19.00 21.17
CA LEU A 131 9.64 -19.01 21.18
C LEU A 131 10.28 -18.15 22.29
N GLY A 132 9.48 -17.46 23.11
CA GLY A 132 10.00 -16.58 24.16
C GLY A 132 10.50 -15.23 23.65
N GLU A 133 11.30 -14.53 24.43
CA GLU A 133 11.84 -13.21 24.06
C GLU A 133 12.91 -13.33 22.97
N ILE A 134 12.90 -12.42 21.98
CA ILE A 134 13.82 -12.49 20.84
C ILE A 134 15.29 -12.33 21.25
N ASN A 135 15.56 -11.55 22.30
CA ASN A 135 16.91 -11.25 22.81
C ASN A 135 17.62 -12.47 23.42
N GLU A 136 16.89 -13.57 23.67
CA GLU A 136 17.49 -14.83 24.13
C GLU A 136 18.10 -15.63 22.96
N HIS A 137 17.77 -15.27 21.72
CA HIS A 137 18.19 -15.98 20.50
C HIS A 137 19.20 -15.20 19.65
N TYR A 138 19.31 -13.88 19.82
CA TYR A 138 20.21 -12.96 19.10
C TYR A 138 20.68 -11.81 19.99
#